data_AF-A0A2V7GNT2-F1
#
_entry.id   AF-A0A2V7GNT2-F1
#
_cell.length_a   1.000
_cell.length_b   1.000
_cell.length_c   1.000
_cell.angle_alpha   90.00
_cell.angle_beta   90.00
_cell.angle_gamma   90.00
#
_symmetry.space_group_name_H-M   'P 1'
#
loop_
_entity.id
_entity.type
_entity.pdbx_description
1 polymer ?
#
loop_
_entity_poly.entity_id
_entity_poly.type
_entity_poly.pdbx_seq_one_letter_code
_entity_poly.pdbx_strand_id
1 'polypeptide(L)'
;MVFYGTLDGWFKAADARSARVLWKFKVGSGVVGCPITYTGPDGRQYVAVYAGIGGDWFLLSGDVRSDDPADVRPRADFAPDLARHTSQGGIVWIFGLP
;
A
#
# COMPACT_ATOMS: atom_id res chain seq x y z
N MET A 1 -8.47 11.59 -12.26
CA MET A 1 -7.23 10.99 -11.72
C MET A 1 -7.63 9.81 -10.84
N VAL A 2 -6.82 8.76 -10.81
CA VAL A 2 -7.04 7.54 -10.00
C VAL A 2 -5.87 7.38 -9.03
N PHE A 3 -6.18 7.16 -7.76
CA PHE A 3 -5.18 6.87 -6.73
C PHE A 3 -5.23 5.39 -6.38
N TYR A 4 -4.05 4.77 -6.25
CA TYR A 4 -3.94 3.38 -5.83
C TYR A 4 -2.60 3.13 -5.16
N GLY A 5 -2.58 2.13 -4.29
CA GLY A 5 -1.36 1.63 -3.67
C GLY A 5 -0.92 0.31 -4.29
N THR A 6 0.34 -0.07 -4.04
CA THR A 6 0.89 -1.35 -4.47
C THR A 6 1.56 -2.08 -3.31
N LEU A 7 1.67 -3.40 -3.43
CA LEU A 7 2.24 -4.26 -2.38
C LEU A 7 3.74 -4.01 -2.15
N ASP A 8 4.46 -3.53 -3.17
CA ASP A 8 5.85 -3.07 -3.07
C ASP A 8 5.95 -1.63 -2.50
N GLY A 9 4.88 -1.11 -1.90
CA GLY A 9 4.88 0.10 -1.07
C GLY A 9 4.96 1.42 -1.84
N TRP A 10 4.44 1.46 -3.07
CA TRP A 10 4.20 2.72 -3.76
C TRP A 10 2.77 3.18 -3.60
N PHE A 11 2.60 4.47 -3.35
CA PHE A 11 1.35 5.17 -3.57
C PHE A 11 1.43 5.94 -4.88
N LYS A 12 0.47 5.76 -5.78
CA LYS A 12 0.52 6.25 -7.16
C LYS A 12 -0.75 7.03 -7.52
N ALA A 13 -0.57 8.03 -8.37
CA ALA A 13 -1.64 8.75 -9.02
C ALA A 13 -1.51 8.61 -10.55
N ALA A 14 -2.57 8.17 -11.22
CA ALA A 14 -2.60 7.98 -12.67
C ALA A 14 -3.71 8.80 -13.33
N ASP A 15 -3.49 9.17 -14.58
CA ASP A 15 -4.54 9.73 -15.43
C ASP A 15 -5.64 8.68 -15.65
N ALA A 16 -6.89 9.10 -15.52
CA ALA A 16 -8.03 8.18 -15.51
C ALA A 16 -8.41 7.62 -16.89
N ARG A 17 -7.96 8.27 -17.98
CA ARG A 17 -8.30 7.86 -19.35
C ARG A 17 -7.19 7.07 -20.00
N SER A 18 -5.94 7.49 -19.77
CA SER A 18 -4.75 6.90 -20.38
C SER A 18 -4.00 5.92 -19.49
N ALA A 19 -4.35 5.82 -18.20
CA ALA A 19 -3.63 5.06 -17.18
C ALA A 19 -2.16 5.47 -16.98
N ARG A 20 -1.71 6.58 -17.59
CA ARG A 20 -0.36 7.10 -17.41
C ARG A 20 -0.16 7.51 -15.95
N VAL A 21 0.89 6.97 -15.31
CA VAL A 21 1.30 7.39 -13.97
C VAL A 21 1.82 8.83 -14.02
N LEU A 22 1.17 9.72 -13.27
CA LEU A 22 1.49 11.14 -13.19
C LEU A 22 2.39 11.43 -11.99
N TRP A 23 2.23 10.68 -10.90
CA TRP A 23 2.98 10.86 -9.66
C TRP A 23 3.06 9.55 -8.87
N LYS A 24 4.13 9.39 -8.08
CA LYS A 24 4.29 8.29 -7.14
C LYS A 24 5.16 8.67 -5.94
N PHE A 25 4.92 8.04 -4.79
CA PHE A 25 5.68 8.20 -3.56
C PHE A 25 5.85 6.86 -2.84
N LYS A 26 7.03 6.61 -2.24
CA LYS A 26 7.30 5.37 -1.49
C LYS A 26 6.83 5.56 -0.04
N VAL A 27 5.84 4.78 0.37
CA VAL A 27 5.16 4.92 1.68
C VAL A 27 5.71 3.98 2.77
N GLY A 28 6.85 3.34 2.52
CA GLY A 28 7.56 2.48 3.48
C GLY A 28 7.08 1.03 3.52
N SER A 29 5.77 0.79 3.45
CA SER A 29 5.17 -0.56 3.45
C SER A 29 4.10 -0.72 2.37
N GLY A 30 3.80 -1.95 2.00
CA GLY A 30 2.78 -2.32 1.04
C GLY A 30 1.42 -1.75 1.39
N VAL A 31 0.68 -1.35 0.36
CA VAL A 31 -0.68 -0.82 0.52
C VAL A 31 -1.66 -1.88 0.06
N VAL A 32 -2.46 -2.39 1.01
CA VAL A 32 -3.53 -3.36 0.75
C VAL A 32 -4.90 -2.68 0.72
N GLY A 33 -5.08 -1.64 1.52
CA GLY A 33 -6.34 -0.89 1.60
C GLY A 33 -6.52 0.14 0.48
N CYS A 34 -7.75 0.62 0.33
CA CYS A 34 -8.08 1.67 -0.63
C CYS A 34 -7.68 3.07 -0.09
N PRO A 35 -7.07 3.93 -0.93
CA PRO A 35 -6.94 5.35 -0.60
C PRO A 35 -8.30 6.03 -0.47
N ILE A 36 -8.39 7.05 0.39
CA ILE A 36 -9.58 7.89 0.56
C ILE A 36 -9.25 9.35 0.32
N THR A 37 -10.27 10.17 0.06
CA THR A 37 -10.14 11.63 0.04
C THR A 37 -11.14 12.28 0.99
N TYR A 38 -10.76 13.41 1.58
CA TYR A 38 -11.60 14.17 2.49
C TYR A 38 -11.24 15.66 2.46
N THR A 39 -12.13 16.50 2.97
CA THR A 39 -11.85 17.92 3.20
C THR A 39 -11.42 18.11 4.66
N GLY A 40 -10.25 18.74 4.86
CA GLY A 40 -9.72 19.01 6.19
C GLY A 40 -10.43 20.19 6.89
N PRO A 41 -10.18 20.40 8.19
CA PRO A 41 -10.74 21.52 8.95
C PRO A 41 -10.33 22.91 8.42
N ASP A 42 -9.24 22.96 7.66
CA ASP A 42 -8.73 24.14 6.96
C ASP A 42 -9.43 24.39 5.60
N GLY A 43 -10.42 23.58 5.25
CA GLY A 43 -11.15 23.67 3.98
C GLY A 43 -10.42 23.08 2.77
N ARG A 44 -9.26 22.43 2.96
CA ARG A 44 -8.43 21.90 1.86
C ARG A 44 -8.71 20.43 1.60
N GLN A 45 -8.54 19.99 0.35
CA GLN A 45 -8.69 18.59 -0.01
C GLN A 45 -7.41 17.80 0.31
N TYR A 46 -7.59 16.65 0.95
CA TYR A 46 -6.53 15.71 1.29
C TYR A 46 -6.81 14.32 0.70
N VAL A 47 -5.73 13.56 0.51
CA VAL A 47 -5.77 12.14 0.16
C VAL A 47 -5.02 11.36 1.22
N ALA A 48 -5.63 10.33 1.79
CA ALA A 48 -5.03 9.49 2.81
C ALA A 48 -4.91 8.04 2.34
N VAL A 49 -3.84 7.37 2.77
CA VAL A 49 -3.59 5.96 2.49
C VAL A 49 -2.88 5.30 3.68
N TYR A 50 -3.30 4.08 4.02
CA TYR A 50 -2.62 3.26 5.03
C TYR A 50 -1.52 2.43 4.37
N ALA A 51 -0.31 2.54 4.92
CA ALA A 51 0.86 1.77 4.54
C ALA A 51 1.17 0.73 5.62
N GLY A 52 0.95 -0.53 5.26
CA GLY A 52 1.07 -1.68 6.14
C GLY A 52 0.58 -2.91 5.38
N ILE A 53 1.54 -3.70 4.88
CA ILE A 53 1.19 -4.98 4.26
C ILE A 53 0.55 -5.89 5.31
N GLY A 54 -0.55 -6.56 4.93
CA GLY A 54 -1.44 -7.22 5.87
C GLY A 54 -2.46 -8.11 5.16
N GLY A 55 -3.46 -8.59 5.90
CA GLY A 55 -4.47 -9.52 5.38
C GLY A 55 -3.83 -10.81 4.85
N ASP A 56 -4.45 -11.41 3.84
CA ASP A 56 -3.91 -12.64 3.23
C ASP A 56 -2.54 -12.42 2.59
N TRP A 57 -2.19 -11.20 2.18
CA TRP A 57 -0.87 -10.92 1.60
C TRP A 57 0.26 -11.12 2.60
N PHE A 58 0.02 -10.85 3.88
CA PHE A 58 0.99 -11.11 4.96
C PHE A 58 1.16 -12.62 5.27
N LEU A 59 0.21 -13.44 4.84
CA LEU A 59 0.18 -14.88 5.13
C LEU A 59 0.65 -15.68 3.91
N LEU A 60 0.35 -15.19 2.71
CA LEU A 60 0.65 -15.82 1.44
C LEU A 60 2.01 -15.38 0.89
N SER A 61 2.42 -14.12 1.05
CA SER A 61 3.58 -13.59 0.33
C SER A 61 4.90 -13.99 0.97
N GLY A 62 5.36 -15.18 0.62
CA GLY A 62 6.76 -15.55 0.68
C GLY A 62 7.48 -15.26 2.00
N ASP A 63 8.37 -14.27 1.93
CA ASP A 63 9.34 -13.83 2.93
C ASP A 63 8.87 -12.65 3.80
N VAL A 64 7.71 -12.05 3.52
CA VAL A 64 7.01 -11.13 4.45
C VAL A 64 6.00 -11.87 5.34
N ARG A 65 6.14 -13.21 5.42
CA ARG A 65 5.23 -14.10 6.15
C ARG A 65 5.09 -13.70 7.62
N SER A 66 3.90 -13.94 8.16
CA SER A 66 3.64 -13.92 9.58
C SER A 66 4.58 -14.83 10.38
N ASP A 67 5.08 -14.28 11.50
CA ASP A 67 5.73 -14.99 12.58
C ASP A 67 4.74 -15.69 13.52
N ASP A 68 3.43 -15.70 13.18
CA ASP A 68 2.39 -16.39 13.93
C ASP A 68 2.61 -17.91 13.88
N PRO A 69 2.91 -18.57 15.02
CA PRO A 69 3.11 -20.01 15.06
C PRO A 69 1.83 -20.80 14.73
N ALA A 70 0.66 -20.18 14.76
CA ALA A 70 -0.60 -20.79 14.36
C ALA A 70 -0.82 -20.79 12.83
N ASP A 71 0.01 -20.08 12.05
CA ASP A 71 -0.12 -20.06 10.59
C ASP A 71 0.43 -21.33 9.95
N VAL A 72 -0.45 -22.30 9.71
CA VAL A 72 -0.12 -23.60 9.09
C VAL A 72 -0.24 -23.62 7.56
N ARG A 73 -0.54 -22.48 6.93
CA ARG A 73 -0.72 -22.43 5.46
C ARG A 73 0.60 -22.62 4.71
N PRO A 74 0.56 -23.23 3.51
CA PRO A 74 1.72 -23.29 2.64
C PRO A 74 2.14 -21.88 2.20
N ARG A 75 3.45 -21.67 2.06
CA ARG A 75 4.01 -20.42 1.49
C ARG A 75 3.50 -20.28 0.05
N ALA A 76 2.99 -19.11 -0.34
CA ALA A 76 2.60 -18.91 -1.72
C ALA A 76 3.83 -18.70 -2.61
N ASP A 77 3.72 -19.18 -3.85
CA ASP A 77 4.78 -19.22 -4.86
C ASP A 77 4.68 -18.08 -5.89
N PHE A 78 3.61 -17.29 -5.89
CA PHE A 78 3.38 -16.20 -6.84
C PHE A 78 4.04 -14.86 -6.48
N ALA A 79 4.51 -14.69 -5.24
CA ALA A 79 5.20 -13.48 -4.78
C ALA A 79 6.37 -13.82 -3.82
N PRO A 80 7.34 -14.65 -4.25
CA PRO A 80 8.32 -15.26 -3.36
C PRO A 80 9.36 -14.27 -2.79
N ASP A 81 9.55 -13.12 -3.44
CA ASP A 81 10.58 -12.11 -3.12
C ASP A 81 9.97 -10.76 -2.65
N LEU A 82 8.71 -10.75 -2.21
CA LEU A 82 8.01 -9.50 -1.88
C LEU A 82 8.70 -8.73 -0.73
N ALA A 83 9.32 -9.41 0.24
CA ALA A 83 10.04 -8.76 1.35
C ALA A 83 11.27 -7.97 0.92
N ARG A 84 11.77 -8.16 -0.30
CA ARG A 84 12.83 -7.30 -0.84
C ARG A 84 12.35 -5.87 -1.11
N HIS A 85 11.03 -5.67 -1.20
CA HIS A 85 10.45 -4.40 -1.64
C HIS A 85 9.55 -3.74 -0.60
N THR A 86 9.12 -4.50 0.41
CA THR A 86 8.30 -4.02 1.52
C THR A 86 8.64 -4.75 2.81
N SER A 87 8.35 -4.11 3.94
CA SER A 87 8.31 -4.74 5.26
C SER A 87 6.90 -4.61 5.84
N GLN A 88 6.68 -5.19 7.03
CA GLN A 88 5.56 -4.78 7.87
C GLN A 88 5.58 -3.24 8.09
N GLY A 89 4.40 -2.69 8.37
CA GLY A 89 4.21 -1.27 8.61
C GLY A 89 2.94 -1.01 9.39
N GLY A 90 2.64 0.27 9.61
CA GLY A 90 1.48 0.70 10.36
C GLY A 90 1.34 2.21 10.39
N ILE A 91 1.42 2.84 9.22
CA ILE A 91 1.50 4.30 9.08
C ILE A 91 0.37 4.79 8.17
N VAL A 92 -0.31 5.87 8.58
CA VAL A 92 -1.21 6.61 7.69
C VAL A 92 -0.44 7.78 7.09
N TRP A 93 -0.41 7.85 5.76
CA TRP A 93 0.11 8.99 5.02
C TRP A 93 -1.04 9.90 4.59
N ILE A 94 -0.84 11.21 4.73
CA ILE A 94 -1.78 12.25 4.31
C ILE A 94 -1.06 13.17 3.33
N PHE A 95 -1.65 13.36 2.15
CA PHE A 95 -1.10 14.19 1.08
C PHE A 95 -2.04 15.36 0.81
N GLY A 96 -1.46 16.56 0.69
CA GLY A 96 -2.14 17.79 0.27
C GLY A 96 -1.21 18.61 -0.61
N LEU A 97 -1.78 19.49 -1.45
CA LEU A 97 -0.98 20.45 -2.21
C LEU A 97 -0.49 21.59 -1.29
N PRO A 98 0.59 22.30 -1.65
CA PRO A 98 1.07 23.48 -0.93
C PRO A 98 0.01 24.58 -0.82
#